data_AF-A0AB39BCT4-F1
#
_entry.id   AF-A0AB39BCT4-F1
#
_cell.length_a   1.000
_cell.length_b   1.000
_cell.length_c   1.000
_cell.angle_alpha   90.00
_cell.angle_beta   90.00
_cell.angle_gamma   90.00
#
_symmetry.space_group_name_H-M   'P 1'
#
loop_
_entity.id
_entity.type
_entity.pdbx_description
1 polymer ?
#
loop_
_entity_poly.entity_id
_entity_poly.type
_entity_poly.pdbx_seq_one_letter_code
_entity_poly.pdbx_strand_id
1 'polypeptide(L)'
;MAQTWCIVSDDGDATRVLAERLLADRHRVAVITRDAAPFALLVNDYADAVLPVEVAHPDLLSLTDAVWSIEESFDTVDVIALVGEPREGGSVDGAAGFFTGSWPEAHVALVAPPARV
;
A
#
# COMPACT_ATOMS: atom_id res chain seq x y z
N MET A 1 -3.23 -15.78 10.51
CA MET A 1 -2.61 -14.75 11.38
C MET A 1 -2.82 -13.42 10.71
N ALA A 2 -3.08 -12.36 11.47
CA ALA A 2 -3.24 -11.01 10.91
C ALA A 2 -1.88 -10.49 10.45
N GLN A 3 -1.72 -10.37 9.14
CA GLN A 3 -0.55 -9.77 8.47
C GLN A 3 -0.72 -8.25 8.27
N THR A 4 0.40 -7.55 8.17
CA THR A 4 0.51 -6.15 7.72
C THR A 4 0.82 -6.10 6.23
N TRP A 5 -0.03 -5.41 5.47
CA TRP A 5 0.07 -5.26 4.02
C TRP A 5 0.44 -3.82 3.66
N CYS A 6 1.40 -3.62 2.77
CA CYS A 6 1.68 -2.35 2.12
C CYS A 6 1.21 -2.43 0.67
N ILE A 7 0.18 -1.66 0.31
CA ILE A 7 -0.36 -1.61 -1.05
C ILE A 7 0.27 -0.44 -1.79
N VAL A 8 0.86 -0.72 -2.94
CA VAL A 8 1.46 0.26 -3.85
C VAL A 8 0.72 0.19 -5.18
N SER A 9 0.09 1.29 -5.58
CA SER A 9 -0.70 1.34 -6.82
C SER A 9 -0.82 2.76 -7.37
N ASP A 10 -1.10 2.85 -8.67
CA ASP A 10 -1.58 4.04 -9.35
C ASP A 10 -3.11 4.07 -9.53
N ASP A 11 -3.83 2.97 -9.25
CA ASP A 11 -5.29 2.85 -9.34
C ASP A 11 -5.91 2.87 -7.93
N GLY A 12 -6.42 4.04 -7.53
CA GLY A 12 -7.04 4.25 -6.22
C GLY A 12 -8.30 3.41 -5.98
N ASP A 13 -9.08 3.10 -7.02
CA ASP A 13 -10.31 2.31 -6.88
C ASP A 13 -9.99 0.83 -6.62
N ALA A 14 -9.07 0.25 -7.41
CA ALA A 14 -8.60 -1.11 -7.21
C ALA A 14 -7.94 -1.28 -5.83
N THR A 15 -7.15 -0.28 -5.43
CA THR A 15 -6.49 -0.22 -4.12
C THR A 15 -7.50 -0.20 -2.98
N ARG A 16 -8.53 0.65 -3.08
CA ARG A 16 -9.58 0.75 -2.05
C ARG A 16 -10.32 -0.57 -1.88
N VAL A 17 -10.69 -1.24 -2.97
CA VAL A 17 -11.37 -2.54 -2.94
C VAL A 17 -10.49 -3.62 -2.30
N LEU A 18 -9.19 -3.64 -2.61
CA LEU A 18 -8.26 -4.58 -1.97
C LEU A 18 -8.09 -4.29 -0.48
N ALA A 19 -7.88 -3.02 -0.11
CA ALA A 19 -7.75 -2.59 1.28
C ALA A 19 -8.97 -2.98 2.11
N GLU A 20 -10.18 -2.71 1.61
CA GLU A 20 -11.44 -3.05 2.29
C GLU A 20 -11.56 -4.57 2.57
N ARG A 21 -11.18 -5.40 1.59
CA ARG A 21 -11.18 -6.87 1.76
C ARG A 21 -10.18 -7.33 2.81
N LEU A 22 -8.95 -6.83 2.76
CA LEU A 22 -7.90 -7.18 3.72
C LEU A 22 -8.29 -6.77 5.14
N LEU A 23 -8.85 -5.57 5.30
CA LEU A 23 -9.32 -5.07 6.59
C LEU A 23 -10.49 -5.89 7.14
N ALA A 24 -11.42 -6.33 6.28
CA ALA A 24 -12.50 -7.24 6.66
C ALA A 24 -11.97 -8.58 7.18
N ASP A 25 -10.87 -9.07 6.61
CA ASP A 25 -10.14 -10.28 7.05
C ASP A 25 -9.22 -10.04 8.26
N ARG A 26 -9.32 -8.87 8.92
CA ARG A 26 -8.56 -8.46 10.12
C ARG A 26 -7.07 -8.24 9.87
N HIS A 27 -6.66 -7.96 8.64
CA HIS A 27 -5.31 -7.50 8.33
C HIS A 27 -5.13 -6.03 8.67
N ARG A 28 -3.86 -5.60 8.78
CA ARG A 28 -3.47 -4.19 8.81
C ARG A 28 -3.03 -3.77 7.41
N VAL A 29 -3.36 -2.55 7.00
CA VAL A 29 -3.15 -2.09 5.63
C VAL A 29 -2.54 -0.69 5.60
N ALA A 30 -1.31 -0.57 5.12
CA ALA A 30 -0.74 0.68 4.65
C ALA A 30 -1.07 0.86 3.17
N VAL A 31 -1.47 2.06 2.75
CA VAL A 31 -1.75 2.38 1.36
C VAL A 31 -0.87 3.54 0.92
N ILE A 32 0.02 3.29 -0.04
CA ILE A 32 0.79 4.34 -0.70
C ILE A 32 -0.05 4.88 -1.86
N THR A 33 -0.45 6.15 -1.79
CA THR A 33 -1.34 6.79 -2.78
C THR A 33 -0.92 8.22 -3.04
N ARG A 34 -1.34 8.81 -4.17
CA ARG A 34 -1.19 10.25 -4.42
C ARG A 34 -2.28 11.11 -3.79
N ASP A 35 -3.39 10.48 -3.41
CA ASP A 35 -4.55 11.12 -2.80
C ASP A 35 -5.10 10.20 -1.72
N ALA A 36 -5.07 10.66 -0.46
CA ALA A 36 -5.59 9.92 0.67
C ALA A 36 -7.12 10.07 0.86
N ALA A 37 -7.76 11.05 0.22
CA ALA A 37 -9.18 11.34 0.40
C ALA A 37 -10.12 10.14 0.17
N PRO A 38 -9.91 9.27 -0.84
CA PRO A 38 -10.75 8.08 -1.08
C PRO A 38 -10.72 7.05 0.06
N PHE A 39 -9.73 7.11 0.95
CA PHE A 39 -9.53 6.16 2.04
C PHE A 39 -10.09 6.66 3.39
N ALA A 40 -10.61 7.89 3.45
CA ALA A 40 -11.09 8.50 4.69
C ALA A 40 -12.21 7.68 5.37
N LEU A 41 -13.12 7.07 4.59
CA LEU A 41 -14.15 6.18 5.13
C LEU A 41 -13.56 4.90 5.73
N LEU A 42 -12.52 4.33 5.10
CA LEU A 42 -11.84 3.16 5.65
C LEU A 42 -11.13 3.50 6.97
N VAL A 43 -10.48 4.67 7.05
CA VAL A 43 -9.86 5.14 8.30
C VAL A 43 -10.91 5.31 9.40
N ASN A 44 -12.08 5.86 9.07
CA ASN A 44 -13.17 5.98 10.04
C ASN A 44 -13.67 4.61 10.55
N ASP A 45 -13.79 3.63 9.66
CA ASP A 45 -14.41 2.34 9.98
C ASP A 45 -13.44 1.35 10.64
N TYR A 46 -12.15 1.45 10.30
CA TYR A 46 -11.12 0.50 10.73
C TYR A 46 -10.03 1.12 11.64
N ALA A 47 -10.06 2.44 11.85
CA ALA A 47 -9.15 3.18 12.71
C ALA A 47 -7.68 2.80 12.46
N ASP A 48 -6.97 2.37 13.49
CA ASP A 48 -5.54 2.04 13.46
C ASP A 48 -5.21 0.79 12.63
N ALA A 49 -6.18 0.11 12.02
CA ALA A 49 -5.91 -0.99 11.11
C ALA A 49 -5.56 -0.51 9.69
N VAL A 50 -5.77 0.75 9.36
CA VAL A 50 -5.48 1.31 8.03
C VAL A 50 -4.69 2.62 8.11
N LEU A 51 -3.65 2.73 7.28
CA LEU A 51 -2.79 3.91 7.19
C LEU A 51 -2.61 4.34 5.73
N PRO A 52 -3.38 5.32 5.25
CA PRO A 52 -3.11 5.99 3.98
C PRO A 52 -1.88 6.89 4.13
N VAL A 53 -0.90 6.71 3.26
CA VAL A 53 0.30 7.53 3.18
C VAL A 53 0.30 8.24 1.83
N GLU A 54 0.16 9.56 1.87
CA GLU A 54 0.10 10.39 0.67
C GLU A 54 1.52 10.71 0.16
N VAL A 55 1.85 10.21 -1.02
CA VAL A 55 3.12 10.41 -1.72
C VAL A 55 2.82 11.10 -3.05
N ALA A 56 2.91 12.43 -3.08
CA ALA A 56 2.65 13.23 -4.27
C ALA A 56 3.65 12.93 -5.41
N HIS A 57 4.92 12.72 -5.05
CA HIS A 57 6.00 12.37 -5.96
C HIS A 57 6.84 11.22 -5.37
N PRO A 58 7.19 10.19 -6.15
CA PRO A 58 7.97 9.04 -5.67
C PRO A 58 9.47 9.36 -5.64
N ASP A 59 9.84 10.50 -5.06
CA ASP A 59 11.25 10.82 -4.79
C ASP A 59 11.74 10.12 -3.52
N LEU A 60 13.06 10.00 -3.37
CA LEU A 60 13.68 9.23 -2.29
C LEU A 60 13.22 9.70 -0.90
N LEU A 61 13.08 11.01 -0.68
CA LEU A 61 12.69 11.56 0.62
C LEU A 61 11.25 11.16 0.95
N SER A 62 10.33 11.36 0.00
CA SER A 62 8.91 10.99 0.16
C SER A 62 8.74 9.49 0.41
N LEU A 63 9.52 8.64 -0.24
CA LEU A 63 9.48 7.19 -0.03
C LEU A 63 10.09 6.79 1.33
N THR A 64 11.16 7.45 1.78
CA THR A 64 11.72 7.24 3.11
C THR A 64 10.75 7.64 4.21
N ASP A 65 10.08 8.79 4.08
CA ASP A 65 9.07 9.24 5.04
C ASP A 65 7.87 8.28 5.10
N ALA A 66 7.50 7.72 3.95
CA ALA A 66 6.46 6.70 3.89
C ALA A 66 6.83 5.42 4.66
N VAL A 67 8.06 4.92 4.49
CA VAL A 67 8.57 3.78 5.26
C VAL A 67 8.52 4.08 6.75
N TRP A 68 9.04 5.24 7.16
CA TRP A 68 9.10 5.59 8.57
C TRP A 68 7.71 5.69 9.21
N SER A 69 6.74 6.28 8.51
CA SER A 69 5.35 6.39 8.97
C SER A 69 4.69 5.01 9.14
N ILE A 70 4.98 4.08 8.23
CA ILE A 70 4.46 2.71 8.27
C ILE A 70 5.09 1.93 9.42
N GLU A 71 6.39 2.04 9.63
CA GLU A 71 7.10 1.38 10.73
C GLU A 71 6.65 1.91 12.08
N GLU A 72 6.43 3.22 12.22
CA GLU A 72 5.90 3.80 13.46
C GLU A 72 4.50 3.27 13.80
N SER A 73 3.67 3.02 12.79
CA SER A 73 2.29 2.57 12.97
C SER A 73 2.14 1.05 13.11
N PHE A 74 2.88 0.28 12.32
CA PHE A 74 2.68 -1.16 12.16
C PHE A 74 3.88 -2.03 12.54
N ASP A 75 5.01 -1.42 12.91
CA ASP A 75 6.29 -2.08 13.26
C ASP A 75 6.97 -2.72 12.03
N THR A 76 6.31 -3.69 11.38
CA THR A 76 6.83 -4.40 10.20
C THR A 76 5.76 -4.62 9.14
N VAL A 77 6.20 -4.79 7.89
CA VAL A 77 5.37 -5.16 6.75
C VAL A 77 5.63 -6.62 6.37
N ASP A 78 4.57 -7.43 6.31
CA ASP A 78 4.66 -8.84 5.91
C ASP A 78 4.50 -9.03 4.41
N VAL A 79 3.71 -8.16 3.76
CA VAL A 79 3.36 -8.29 2.34
C VAL A 79 3.38 -6.94 1.64
N ILE A 80 4.06 -6.86 0.49
CA ILE A 80 4.03 -5.72 -0.43
C ILE A 80 3.13 -6.11 -1.61
N ALA A 81 1.95 -5.51 -1.70
CA ALA A 81 1.00 -5.73 -2.77
C ALA A 81 1.16 -4.67 -3.86
N LEU A 82 1.58 -5.08 -5.06
CA LEU A 82 1.66 -4.22 -6.23
C LEU A 82 0.37 -4.39 -7.04
N VAL A 83 -0.46 -3.35 -7.06
CA VAL A 83 -1.76 -3.37 -7.76
C VAL A 83 -1.62 -2.59 -9.06
N GLY A 84 -1.69 -3.29 -10.18
CA GLY A 84 -1.56 -2.69 -11.52
C GLY A 84 -1.04 -3.69 -12.55
N GLU A 85 -0.99 -3.26 -13.81
CA GLU A 85 -0.26 -3.99 -14.84
C GLU A 85 1.24 -3.64 -14.72
N PRO A 86 2.15 -4.62 -14.67
CA PRO A 86 3.58 -4.32 -14.75
C PRO A 86 3.85 -3.63 -16.09
N ARG A 87 4.09 -2.32 -16.04
CA ARG A 87 4.51 -1.51 -17.18
C ARG A 87 5.97 -1.22 -16.97
N GLU A 88 6.84 -1.82 -17.80
CA GLU A 88 8.29 -1.60 -17.72
C GLU A 88 8.61 -0.11 -17.55
N GLY A 89 9.19 0.24 -16.40
CA GLY A 89 9.63 1.61 -16.09
C GLY A 89 8.56 2.52 -15.46
N GLY A 90 7.49 1.93 -14.93
CA GLY A 90 6.43 2.67 -14.24
C GLY A 90 6.86 3.21 -12.87
N SER A 91 6.17 4.26 -12.41
CA SER A 91 6.32 4.83 -11.06
C SER A 91 6.12 3.78 -9.95
N VAL A 92 5.30 2.76 -10.20
CA VAL A 92 5.02 1.65 -9.28
C VAL A 92 6.22 0.72 -9.17
N ASP A 93 6.94 0.42 -10.26
CA ASP A 93 8.13 -0.43 -10.24
C ASP A 93 9.28 0.21 -9.44
N GLY A 94 9.46 1.53 -9.57
CA GLY A 94 10.47 2.28 -8.81
C GLY A 94 10.18 2.29 -7.31
N ALA A 95 8.92 2.53 -6.92
CA ALA A 95 8.49 2.48 -5.53
C ALA A 95 8.55 1.06 -4.97
N ALA A 96 8.15 0.04 -5.75
CA ALA A 96 8.24 -1.36 -5.37
C ALA A 96 9.68 -1.77 -5.04
N GLY A 97 10.63 -1.43 -5.92
CA GLY A 97 12.05 -1.68 -5.68
C GLY A 97 12.54 -1.05 -4.37
N PHE A 98 12.14 0.19 -4.09
CA PHE A 98 12.46 0.86 -2.84
C PHE A 98 11.90 0.12 -1.61
N PHE A 99 10.60 -0.19 -1.59
CA PHE A 99 9.97 -0.85 -0.43
C PHE A 99 10.49 -2.27 -0.20
N THR A 100 10.80 -3.02 -1.26
CA THR A 100 11.43 -4.34 -1.12
C THR A 100 12.84 -4.26 -0.53
N GLY A 101 13.54 -3.15 -0.76
CA GLY A 101 14.83 -2.87 -0.13
C GLY A 101 14.70 -2.55 1.36
N SER A 102 13.61 -1.87 1.76
CA SER A 102 13.31 -1.53 3.16
C SER A 102 12.83 -2.73 3.98
N TRP A 103 11.99 -3.58 3.38
CA TRP A 103 11.45 -4.79 4.03
C TRP A 103 11.83 -6.05 3.24
N PRO A 104 13.08 -6.53 3.36
CA PRO A 104 13.58 -7.65 2.57
C PRO A 104 12.91 -8.99 2.90
N GLU A 105 12.29 -9.12 4.07
CA GLU A 105 11.54 -10.32 4.47
C GLU A 105 10.07 -10.28 4.01
N ALA A 106 9.59 -9.15 3.51
CA ALA A 106 8.21 -9.02 3.04
C ALA A 106 7.98 -9.82 1.76
N HIS A 107 6.85 -10.51 1.69
CA HIS A 107 6.44 -11.20 0.47
C HIS A 107 5.89 -10.21 -0.55
N VAL A 108 6.38 -10.25 -1.79
CA VAL A 108 5.85 -9.40 -2.88
C VAL A 108 4.73 -10.13 -3.60
N ALA A 109 3.53 -9.54 -3.59
CA ALA A 109 2.36 -10.06 -4.27
C ALA A 109 1.94 -9.14 -5.43
N LEU A 110 1.90 -9.68 -6.65
CA LEU A 110 1.30 -8.98 -7.80
C LEU A 110 -0.20 -9.20 -7.77
N VAL A 111 -0.96 -8.12 -7.67
CA VAL A 111 -2.43 -8.17 -7.62
C VAL A 111 -2.99 -7.57 -8.89
N ALA A 112 -3.66 -8.42 -9.69
CA ALA A 112 -4.38 -7.93 -10.85
C ALA A 112 -5.54 -7.03 -10.41
N PRO A 113 -5.76 -5.87 -11.06
CA PRO A 113 -6.90 -5.03 -10.74
C PRO A 113 -8.20 -5.81 -10.99
N PRO A 114 -9.25 -5.58 -10.18
CA PRO A 114 -10.54 -6.21 -10.43
C PRO A 114 -11.04 -5.79 -11.82
N ALA A 115 -11.55 -6.76 -12.59
CA ALA A 115 -12.12 -6.48 -13.90
C ALA A 115 -13.18 -5.38 -13.78
N ARG A 116 -12.97 -4.24 -14.43
CA ARG A 116 -13.95 -3.15 -14.47
C ARG A 116 -15.21 -3.69 -15.17
N VAL A 117 -16.32 -3.79 -14.44
CA VAL A 117 -17.64 -4.21 -14.95
C VAL A 117 -18.38 -2.99 -15.47
#